data_AF-A0A1V5UH60-F1
#
_entry.id   AF-A0A1V5UH60-F1
#
_cell.length_a   1.000
_cell.length_b   1.000
_cell.length_c   1.000
_cell.angle_alpha   90.00
_cell.angle_beta   90.00
_cell.angle_gamma   90.00
#
_symmetry.space_group_name_H-M   'P 1'
#
loop_
_entity.id
_entity.type
_entity.pdbx_description
1 polymer ?
#
loop_
_entity_poly.entity_id
_entity_poly.type
_entity_poly.pdbx_seq_one_letter_code
_entity_poly.pdbx_strand_id
1 'polypeptide(L)'
;MDNISKVIANNLIFLRRTHDLTQQDLASKINYSDNAVSRWERGEATPNVETLAAIAEYFGITVADLLDENFPIKSTPKQKGKRVQRIFVILFSVSIVWTFALVGFIYTLMFKNSLGDYGENGWLIFVTGVPISCLVLYFYNKMWGNKVYHLAIFSVFWWSVLAAIYLHILFLTSVNLWLIFLLGIPAQLAQILWFFTKR
;
A
#
# COMPACT_ATOMS: atom_id res chain seq x y z
N MET A 1 -23.16 22.44 27.25
CA MET A 1 -22.99 21.00 27.58
C MET A 1 -22.96 20.13 26.32
N ASP A 2 -23.48 20.63 25.20
CA ASP A 2 -23.59 19.95 23.89
C ASP A 2 -22.28 19.43 23.26
N ASN A 3 -21.12 19.90 23.71
CA ASN A 3 -19.84 19.38 23.21
C ASN A 3 -19.52 18.01 23.85
N ILE A 4 -19.67 17.87 25.16
CA ILE A 4 -19.30 16.64 25.90
C ILE A 4 -20.15 15.45 25.46
N SER A 5 -21.46 15.65 25.25
CA SER A 5 -22.34 14.58 24.76
C SER A 5 -21.92 14.07 23.38
N LYS A 6 -21.51 14.96 22.48
CA LYS A 6 -20.98 14.59 21.15
C LYS A 6 -19.66 13.84 21.24
N VAL A 7 -18.77 14.22 22.16
CA VAL A 7 -17.50 13.51 22.37
C VAL A 7 -17.74 12.08 22.83
N ILE A 8 -18.57 11.90 23.86
CA ILE A 8 -18.94 10.56 24.37
C ILE A 8 -19.60 9.74 23.26
N ALA A 9 -20.53 10.34 22.51
CA ALA A 9 -21.20 9.69 21.39
C ALA A 9 -20.20 9.16 20.35
N ASN A 10 -19.27 10.02 19.90
CA ASN A 10 -18.25 9.66 18.92
C ASN A 10 -17.31 8.56 19.42
N ASN A 11 -16.88 8.63 20.68
CA ASN A 11 -16.00 7.66 21.29
C ASN A 11 -16.69 6.30 21.48
N LEU A 12 -17.97 6.30 21.87
CA LEU A 12 -18.78 5.09 21.99
C LEU A 12 -19.00 4.42 20.63
N ILE A 13 -19.33 5.19 19.59
CA ILE A 13 -19.45 4.69 18.21
C ILE A 13 -18.13 4.07 17.76
N PHE A 14 -17.01 4.74 18.03
CA PHE A 14 -15.69 4.26 17.67
C PHE A 14 -15.40 2.91 18.31
N LEU A 15 -15.53 2.81 19.64
CA LEU A 15 -15.30 1.59 20.42
C LEU A 15 -16.19 0.45 19.90
N ARG A 16 -17.49 0.70 19.75
CA ARG A 16 -18.44 -0.31 19.25
C ARG A 16 -18.02 -0.85 17.89
N ARG A 17 -17.64 0.02 16.95
CA ARG A 17 -17.22 -0.37 15.59
C ARG A 17 -15.87 -1.09 15.58
N THR A 18 -14.91 -0.71 16.43
CA THR A 18 -13.63 -1.42 16.52
C THR A 18 -13.75 -2.82 17.10
N HIS A 19 -14.83 -3.11 17.83
CA HIS A 19 -15.14 -4.43 18.36
C HIS A 19 -16.20 -5.19 17.53
N ASP A 20 -16.53 -4.69 16.33
CA ASP A 20 -17.53 -5.28 15.42
C ASP A 20 -18.91 -5.55 16.05
N LEU A 21 -19.31 -4.72 17.01
CA LEU A 21 -20.58 -4.85 17.74
C LEU A 21 -21.72 -4.07 17.07
N THR A 22 -22.94 -4.61 17.08
CA THR A 22 -24.14 -3.81 16.80
C THR A 22 -24.56 -2.99 18.03
N GLN A 23 -25.46 -2.02 17.84
CA GLN A 23 -26.01 -1.25 18.98
C GLN A 23 -26.72 -2.18 19.99
N GLN A 24 -27.41 -3.20 19.48
CA GLN A 24 -28.08 -4.22 20.29
C GLN A 24 -27.09 -5.11 21.05
N ASP A 25 -25.98 -5.50 20.41
CA ASP A 25 -24.94 -6.31 21.07
C ASP A 25 -24.30 -5.53 22.21
N LEU A 26 -23.93 -4.28 21.98
CA LEU A 26 -23.37 -3.42 23.02
C LEU A 26 -24.36 -3.27 24.17
N ALA A 27 -25.62 -2.91 23.87
CA ALA A 27 -26.67 -2.76 24.86
C ALA A 27 -26.83 -4.01 25.74
N SER A 28 -26.84 -5.19 25.12
CA SER A 28 -26.93 -6.48 25.83
C SER A 28 -25.72 -6.73 26.73
N LYS A 29 -24.52 -6.28 26.35
CA LYS A 29 -23.29 -6.47 27.15
C LYS A 29 -23.22 -5.57 28.38
N ILE A 30 -23.76 -4.36 28.29
CA ILE A 30 -23.78 -3.41 29.40
C ILE A 30 -25.11 -3.40 30.18
N ASN A 31 -26.03 -4.34 29.88
CA ASN A 31 -27.38 -4.44 30.48
C ASN A 31 -28.25 -3.19 30.29
N TYR A 32 -28.24 -2.62 29.09
CA TYR A 32 -29.12 -1.51 28.69
C TYR A 32 -29.98 -1.88 27.48
N SER A 33 -30.95 -1.03 27.16
CA SER A 33 -31.71 -1.14 25.91
C SER A 33 -30.93 -0.59 24.72
N ASP A 34 -31.16 -1.18 23.56
CA ASP A 34 -30.69 -0.69 22.26
C ASP A 34 -31.06 0.78 22.04
N ASN A 35 -32.27 1.18 22.43
CA ASN A 35 -32.75 2.56 22.39
C ASN A 35 -31.91 3.51 23.24
N ALA A 36 -31.45 3.09 24.43
CA ALA A 36 -30.57 3.91 25.27
C ALA A 36 -29.22 4.14 24.59
N VAL A 37 -28.58 3.07 24.10
CA VAL A 37 -27.32 3.15 23.35
C VAL A 37 -27.46 4.02 22.11
N SER A 38 -28.54 3.85 21.36
CA SER A 38 -28.83 4.62 20.15
C SER A 38 -28.96 6.13 20.44
N ARG A 39 -29.61 6.51 21.55
CA ARG A 39 -29.72 7.91 21.99
C ARG A 39 -28.38 8.50 22.44
N TRP A 40 -27.53 7.69 23.09
CA TRP A 40 -26.18 8.12 23.45
C TRP A 40 -25.31 8.34 22.22
N GLU A 41 -25.35 7.43 21.23
CA GLU A 41 -24.61 7.57 19.97
C GLU A 41 -25.10 8.76 19.12
N ARG A 42 -26.36 9.20 19.27
CA ARG A 42 -26.86 10.42 18.62
C ARG A 42 -26.59 11.70 19.41
N GLY A 43 -26.05 11.61 20.63
CA GLY A 43 -25.85 12.75 21.52
C GLY A 43 -27.14 13.37 22.07
N GLU A 44 -28.28 12.68 21.93
CA GLU A 44 -29.61 13.10 22.42
C GLU A 44 -29.77 12.88 23.93
N ALA A 45 -28.93 12.01 24.50
CA ALA A 45 -28.85 11.74 25.93
C ALA A 45 -27.40 11.43 26.30
N THR A 46 -27.03 11.71 27.54
CA THR A 46 -25.72 11.33 28.09
C THR A 46 -25.88 10.15 29.05
N PRO A 47 -25.00 9.13 29.00
CA PRO A 47 -24.98 8.08 30.01
C PRO A 47 -24.65 8.67 31.39
N ASN A 48 -25.16 8.06 32.46
CA ASN A 48 -24.80 8.48 33.81
C ASN A 48 -23.36 8.05 34.14
N VAL A 49 -22.77 8.61 35.21
CA VAL A 49 -21.39 8.30 35.62
C VAL A 49 -21.18 6.81 35.88
N GLU A 50 -22.15 6.13 36.51
CA GLU A 50 -22.13 4.68 36.71
C GLU A 50 -22.12 3.91 35.38
N THR A 51 -22.91 4.37 34.41
CA THR A 51 -22.97 3.78 33.07
C THR A 51 -21.66 4.00 32.31
N LEU A 52 -21.06 5.18 32.42
CA LEU A 52 -19.76 5.47 31.82
C LEU A 52 -18.67 4.57 32.41
N ALA A 53 -18.71 4.31 33.73
CA ALA A 53 -17.79 3.38 34.38
C ALA A 53 -17.98 1.94 33.85
N ALA A 54 -19.22 1.48 33.71
CA ALA A 54 -19.51 0.15 33.16
C ALA A 54 -19.06 0.00 31.69
N ILE A 55 -19.26 1.04 30.86
CA ILE A 55 -18.76 1.07 29.49
C ILE A 55 -17.22 1.02 29.48
N ALA A 56 -16.58 1.83 30.33
CA ALA A 56 -15.13 1.88 30.43
C ALA A 56 -14.54 0.53 30.86
N GLU A 57 -15.15 -0.12 31.86
CA GLU A 57 -14.79 -1.46 32.33
C GLU A 57 -14.94 -2.51 31.23
N TYR A 58 -16.07 -2.50 30.50
CA TYR A 58 -16.32 -3.43 29.41
C TYR A 58 -15.27 -3.34 28.29
N PHE A 59 -14.86 -2.12 27.92
CA PHE A 59 -13.86 -1.89 26.88
C PHE A 59 -12.41 -1.88 27.40
N GLY A 60 -12.19 -2.01 28.71
CA GLY A 60 -10.86 -1.99 29.33
C GLY A 60 -10.15 -0.63 29.23
N ILE A 61 -10.92 0.46 29.24
CA ILE A 61 -10.43 1.85 29.14
C ILE A 61 -10.80 2.64 30.40
N THR A 62 -10.40 3.91 30.47
CA THR A 62 -10.80 4.81 31.57
C THR A 62 -12.00 5.68 31.18
N VAL A 63 -12.73 6.20 32.18
CA VAL A 63 -13.80 7.18 31.92
C VAL A 63 -13.25 8.47 31.30
N ALA A 64 -11.99 8.83 31.62
CA ALA A 64 -11.31 9.96 31.00
C ALA A 64 -11.13 9.77 29.48
N ASP A 65 -10.86 8.53 29.04
CA ASP A 65 -10.73 8.19 27.62
C ASP A 65 -12.05 8.40 26.85
N LEU A 66 -13.19 8.08 27.48
CA LEU A 66 -14.51 8.35 26.89
C LEU A 66 -14.81 9.85 26.70
N LEU A 67 -14.15 10.70 27.47
CA LEU A 67 -14.29 12.16 27.45
C LEU A 67 -13.22 12.86 26.59
N ASP A 68 -12.22 12.15 26.09
CA ASP A 68 -11.15 12.72 25.26
C ASP A 68 -11.61 12.84 23.80
N GLU A 69 -11.65 14.08 23.29
CA GLU A 69 -11.95 14.38 21.89
C GLU A 69 -11.03 13.65 20.90
N ASN A 70 -9.79 13.35 21.31
CA ASN A 70 -8.78 12.71 20.48
C ASN A 70 -8.64 11.21 20.73
N PHE A 71 -9.52 10.60 21.53
CA PHE A 71 -9.44 9.18 21.85
C PHE A 71 -9.35 8.29 20.59
N PRO A 72 -10.21 8.42 19.55
CA PRO A 72 -10.18 7.53 18.39
C PRO A 72 -8.86 7.59 17.62
N ILE A 73 -8.18 8.73 17.64
CA ILE A 73 -6.90 8.96 16.96
C ILE A 73 -5.75 8.33 17.77
N LYS A 74 -5.84 8.36 19.10
CA LYS A 74 -4.84 7.76 20.00
C LYS A 74 -4.98 6.24 20.10
N SER A 75 -6.21 5.73 20.11
CA SER A 75 -6.53 4.32 20.36
C SER A 75 -6.64 3.46 19.11
N THR A 76 -6.72 4.06 17.90
CA THR A 76 -6.61 3.28 16.67
C THR A 76 -5.26 2.56 16.62
N PRO A 77 -5.21 1.22 16.56
CA PRO A 77 -3.95 0.52 16.36
C PRO A 77 -3.38 0.99 15.02
N LYS A 78 -2.22 1.67 15.05
CA LYS A 78 -1.47 2.03 13.84
C LYS A 78 -1.40 0.77 12.97
N GLN A 79 -1.96 0.80 11.76
CA GLN A 79 -2.10 -0.32 10.83
C GLN A 79 -0.76 -0.90 10.33
N LYS A 80 0.15 -1.28 11.24
CA LYS A 80 1.46 -1.86 10.94
C LYS A 80 1.30 -3.21 10.25
N GLY A 81 0.30 -4.01 10.64
CA GLY A 81 0.03 -5.34 10.05
C GLY A 81 -0.26 -5.29 8.55
N LYS A 82 -1.10 -4.35 8.09
CA LYS A 82 -1.42 -4.19 6.66
C LYS A 82 -0.21 -3.75 5.84
N ARG A 83 0.73 -3.00 6.43
CA ARG A 83 1.95 -2.56 5.73
C ARG A 83 2.93 -3.73 5.51
N VAL A 84 3.13 -4.57 6.51
CA VAL A 84 4.00 -5.76 6.40
C VAL A 84 3.42 -6.75 5.37
N GLN A 85 2.11 -6.99 5.40
CA GLN A 85 1.44 -7.86 4.42
C GLN A 85 1.60 -7.34 2.98
N ARG A 86 1.44 -6.03 2.75
CA ARG A 86 1.65 -5.42 1.43
C ARG A 86 3.10 -5.59 0.95
N ILE A 87 4.08 -5.35 1.83
CA ILE A 87 5.49 -5.54 1.50
C ILE A 87 5.76 -7.00 1.15
N PHE A 88 5.20 -7.94 1.91
CA PHE A 88 5.37 -9.38 1.64
C PHE A 88 4.83 -9.78 0.26
N VAL A 89 3.63 -9.31 -0.11
CA VAL A 89 3.04 -9.55 -1.44
C VAL A 89 3.92 -8.98 -2.55
N ILE A 90 4.42 -7.74 -2.39
CA ILE A 90 5.30 -7.12 -3.38
C ILE A 90 6.60 -7.92 -3.55
N LEU A 91 7.25 -8.30 -2.44
CA LEU A 91 8.49 -9.08 -2.47
C LEU A 91 8.28 -10.45 -3.12
N PHE A 92 7.16 -11.11 -2.81
CA PHE A 92 6.80 -12.40 -3.40
C PHE A 92 6.63 -12.28 -4.92
N SER A 93 5.89 -11.27 -5.41
CA SER A 93 5.69 -11.05 -6.84
C SER A 93 6.99 -10.72 -7.58
N VAL A 94 7.87 -9.91 -6.99
CA VAL A 94 9.18 -9.62 -7.58
C VAL A 94 10.03 -10.88 -7.65
N SER A 95 10.05 -11.71 -6.60
CA SER A 95 10.78 -12.98 -6.59
C SER A 95 10.37 -13.93 -7.72
N ILE A 96 9.07 -13.97 -8.06
CA ILE A 96 8.56 -14.75 -9.20
C ILE A 96 9.22 -14.29 -10.51
N VAL A 97 9.30 -12.98 -10.76
CA VAL A 97 9.93 -12.43 -11.98
C VAL A 97 11.39 -12.87 -12.09
N TRP A 98 12.14 -12.78 -10.99
CA TRP A 98 13.55 -13.19 -10.97
C TRP A 98 13.74 -14.71 -11.08
N THR A 99 12.79 -15.50 -10.60
CA THR A 99 12.79 -16.96 -10.76
C THR A 99 12.65 -17.33 -12.24
N PHE A 100 11.72 -16.71 -12.96
CA PHE A 100 11.57 -16.91 -14.41
C PHE A 100 12.81 -16.44 -15.18
N ALA A 101 13.39 -15.29 -14.82
CA ALA A 101 14.63 -14.81 -15.42
C ALA A 101 15.78 -15.81 -15.22
N LEU A 102 15.90 -16.40 -14.03
CA LEU A 102 16.89 -17.42 -13.70
C LEU A 102 16.68 -18.71 -14.50
N VAL A 103 15.43 -19.18 -14.64
CA VAL A 103 15.11 -20.34 -15.49
C VAL A 103 15.48 -20.08 -16.95
N GLY A 104 15.16 -18.89 -17.48
CA GLY A 104 15.56 -18.48 -18.82
C GLY A 104 17.07 -18.44 -18.99
N PHE A 105 17.80 -17.92 -17.99
CA PHE A 105 19.25 -17.92 -18.00
C PHE A 105 19.83 -19.34 -18.01
N ILE A 106 19.33 -20.26 -17.17
CA ILE A 106 19.73 -21.67 -17.19
C ILE A 106 19.48 -22.28 -18.56
N TYR A 107 18.34 -21.98 -19.19
CA TYR A 107 18.03 -22.45 -20.53
C TYR A 107 19.06 -21.97 -21.56
N THR A 108 19.45 -20.69 -21.53
CA THR A 108 20.48 -20.16 -22.43
C THR A 108 21.85 -20.82 -22.24
N LEU A 109 22.21 -21.18 -21.00
CA LEU A 109 23.44 -21.91 -20.71
C LEU A 109 23.37 -23.37 -21.20
N MET A 110 22.24 -24.04 -20.97
CA MET A 110 22.05 -25.45 -21.32
C MET A 110 22.10 -25.68 -22.83
N PHE A 111 21.58 -24.73 -23.61
CA PHE A 111 21.56 -24.79 -25.08
C PHE A 111 22.55 -23.83 -25.73
N LYS A 112 23.63 -23.44 -25.03
CA LYS A 112 24.61 -22.45 -25.52
C LYS A 112 25.10 -22.76 -26.94
N ASN A 113 25.42 -24.03 -27.20
CA ASN A 113 25.94 -24.47 -28.51
C ASN A 113 24.91 -24.37 -29.65
N SER A 114 23.61 -24.41 -29.32
CA SER A 114 22.52 -24.31 -30.31
C SER A 114 22.03 -22.86 -30.49
N LEU A 115 22.19 -22.00 -29.49
CA LEU A 115 21.74 -20.60 -29.53
C LEU A 115 22.79 -19.61 -30.08
N GLY A 116 24.06 -20.01 -30.23
CA GLY A 116 25.12 -19.13 -30.71
C GLY A 116 25.28 -17.88 -29.83
N ASP A 117 25.27 -16.69 -30.44
CA ASP A 117 25.46 -15.40 -29.76
C ASP A 117 24.44 -15.11 -28.65
N TYR A 118 23.22 -15.66 -28.77
CA TYR A 118 22.19 -15.53 -27.72
C TYR A 118 22.53 -16.35 -26.47
N GLY A 119 23.23 -17.48 -26.64
CA GLY A 119 23.71 -18.31 -25.53
C GLY A 119 24.89 -17.68 -24.79
N GLU A 120 25.76 -16.96 -25.51
CA GLU A 120 26.89 -16.23 -24.91
C GLU A 120 26.43 -15.03 -24.09
N ASN A 121 25.39 -14.34 -24.56
CA ASN A 121 24.84 -13.15 -23.93
C ASN A 121 23.58 -13.43 -23.08
N GLY A 122 23.40 -14.65 -22.57
CA GLY A 122 22.23 -15.05 -21.80
C GLY A 122 21.96 -14.19 -20.55
N TRP A 123 22.97 -13.52 -20.01
CA TRP A 123 22.85 -12.60 -18.87
C TRP A 123 21.92 -11.40 -19.17
N LEU A 124 21.69 -11.07 -20.44
CA LEU A 124 20.78 -10.00 -20.87
C LEU A 124 19.33 -10.23 -20.42
N ILE A 125 18.94 -11.48 -20.15
CA ILE A 125 17.62 -11.82 -19.59
C ILE A 125 17.41 -11.18 -18.20
N PHE A 126 18.47 -11.02 -17.40
CA PHE A 126 18.34 -10.32 -16.11
C PHE A 126 18.07 -8.83 -16.30
N VAL A 127 18.61 -8.24 -17.37
CA VAL A 127 18.39 -6.82 -17.70
C VAL A 127 16.93 -6.58 -18.08
N THR A 128 16.28 -7.51 -18.79
CA THR A 128 14.84 -7.41 -19.11
C THR A 128 13.94 -7.69 -17.91
N GLY A 129 14.42 -8.40 -16.90
CA GLY A 129 13.73 -8.60 -15.62
C GLY A 129 13.50 -7.30 -14.83
N VAL A 130 14.34 -6.29 -15.01
CA VAL A 130 14.23 -4.99 -14.30
C VAL A 130 12.99 -4.19 -14.75
N PRO A 131 12.75 -3.95 -16.05
CA PRO A 131 11.49 -3.35 -16.53
C PRO A 131 10.24 -4.09 -16.08
N ILE A 132 10.25 -5.43 -16.12
CA ILE A 132 9.11 -6.26 -15.70
C ILE A 132 8.84 -6.10 -14.20
N SER A 133 9.90 -6.10 -13.38
CA SER A 133 9.78 -5.83 -11.94
C SER A 133 9.22 -4.42 -11.67
N CYS A 134 9.62 -3.43 -12.47
CA CYS A 134 9.08 -2.07 -12.38
C CYS A 134 7.59 -2.00 -12.73
N LEU A 135 7.10 -2.79 -13.69
CA LEU A 135 5.67 -2.90 -14.00
C LEU A 135 4.86 -3.50 -12.83
N VAL A 136 5.41 -4.52 -12.18
CA VAL A 136 4.79 -5.13 -10.98
C VAL A 136 4.70 -4.09 -9.86
N LEU A 137 5.78 -3.35 -9.60
CA LEU A 137 5.78 -2.26 -8.63
C LEU A 137 4.79 -1.16 -8.98
N TYR A 138 4.66 -0.81 -10.26
CA TYR A 138 3.71 0.17 -10.75
C TYR A 138 2.27 -0.25 -10.46
N PHE A 139 1.92 -1.51 -10.71
CA PHE A 139 0.60 -2.07 -10.42
C PHE A 139 0.26 -1.99 -8.93
N TYR A 140 1.17 -2.44 -8.06
CA TYR A 140 0.96 -2.38 -6.60
C TYR A 140 0.90 -0.94 -6.08
N ASN A 141 1.71 -0.04 -6.63
CA ASN A 141 1.67 1.37 -6.26
C ASN A 141 0.37 2.07 -6.73
N LYS A 142 -0.23 1.63 -7.85
CA LYS A 142 -1.56 2.08 -8.26
C LYS A 142 -2.67 1.63 -7.29
N MET A 143 -2.56 0.46 -6.70
CA MET A 143 -3.56 -0.06 -5.76
C MET A 143 -3.49 0.55 -4.36
N TRP A 144 -2.28 0.74 -3.82
CA TRP A 144 -2.10 1.08 -2.40
C TRP A 144 -1.13 2.23 -2.11
N GLY A 145 -0.51 2.80 -3.15
CA GLY A 145 0.59 3.73 -3.03
C GLY A 145 0.23 5.19 -3.27
N ASN A 146 1.26 6.04 -3.28
CA ASN A 146 1.13 7.48 -3.42
C ASN A 146 1.55 7.95 -4.82
N LYS A 147 1.05 9.14 -5.22
CA LYS A 147 1.36 9.76 -6.52
C LYS A 147 2.86 10.03 -6.74
N VAL A 148 3.64 10.29 -5.69
CA VAL A 148 5.11 10.51 -5.80
C VAL A 148 5.84 9.22 -6.20
N TYR A 149 5.52 8.10 -5.55
CA TYR A 149 6.09 6.80 -5.92
C TYR A 149 5.66 6.37 -7.33
N HIS A 150 4.47 6.80 -7.78
CA HIS A 150 4.00 6.53 -9.14
C HIS A 150 4.92 7.16 -10.18
N LEU A 151 5.33 8.42 -9.97
CA LEU A 151 6.31 9.06 -10.83
C LEU A 151 7.68 8.40 -10.81
N ALA A 152 8.19 8.10 -9.61
CA ALA A 152 9.51 7.51 -9.45
C ALA A 152 9.59 6.15 -10.16
N ILE A 153 8.59 5.28 -9.95
CA ILE A 153 8.55 3.95 -10.58
C ILE A 153 8.43 4.07 -12.10
N PHE A 154 7.58 4.96 -12.61
CA PHE A 154 7.41 5.13 -14.05
C PHE A 154 8.66 5.73 -14.72
N SER A 155 9.40 6.58 -14.02
CA SER A 155 10.70 7.09 -14.48
C SER A 155 11.73 5.96 -14.58
N VAL A 156 11.91 5.18 -13.50
CA VAL A 156 12.84 4.04 -13.47
C VAL A 156 12.46 3.00 -14.53
N PHE A 157 11.17 2.79 -14.77
CA PHE A 157 10.68 1.94 -15.84
C PHE A 157 11.20 2.38 -17.22
N TRP A 158 11.04 3.65 -17.61
CA TRP A 158 11.53 4.12 -18.92
C TRP A 158 13.04 4.01 -19.07
N TRP A 159 13.80 4.37 -18.05
CA TRP A 159 15.25 4.25 -18.10
C TRP A 159 15.72 2.80 -18.14
N SER A 160 15.06 1.89 -17.42
CA SER A 160 15.36 0.45 -17.49
C SER A 160 15.02 -0.16 -18.84
N VAL A 161 13.92 0.25 -19.48
CA VAL A 161 13.56 -0.19 -20.84
C VAL A 161 14.61 0.27 -21.86
N LEU A 162 15.00 1.55 -21.82
CA LEU A 162 16.02 2.09 -22.71
C LEU A 162 17.38 1.41 -22.49
N ALA A 163 17.78 1.17 -21.23
CA ALA A 163 19.00 0.45 -20.91
C ALA A 163 18.95 -1.01 -21.39
N ALA A 164 17.81 -1.69 -21.26
CA ALA A 164 17.64 -3.05 -21.75
C ALA A 164 17.79 -3.13 -23.27
N ILE A 165 17.14 -2.22 -24.01
CA ILE A 165 17.24 -2.13 -25.48
C ILE A 165 18.68 -1.82 -25.90
N TYR A 166 19.32 -0.84 -25.26
CA TYR A 166 20.70 -0.46 -25.54
C TYR A 166 21.67 -1.64 -25.37
N LEU A 167 21.58 -2.36 -24.25
CA LEU A 167 22.46 -3.50 -23.98
C LEU A 167 22.20 -4.66 -24.95
N HIS A 168 20.94 -4.92 -25.34
CA HIS A 168 20.67 -5.94 -26.36
C HIS A 168 21.32 -5.58 -27.70
N ILE A 169 21.16 -4.34 -28.17
CA ILE A 169 21.72 -3.93 -29.46
C ILE A 169 23.26 -3.90 -29.43
N LEU A 170 23.84 -3.44 -28.32
CA LEU A 170 25.28 -3.39 -28.13
C LEU A 170 25.90 -4.80 -28.19
N PHE A 171 25.32 -5.77 -27.50
CA PHE A 171 25.90 -7.11 -27.41
C PHE A 171 25.50 -8.04 -28.57
N LEU A 172 24.32 -7.88 -29.18
CA LEU A 172 23.92 -8.70 -30.32
C LEU A 172 24.40 -8.15 -31.67
N THR A 173 24.47 -6.83 -31.83
CA THR A 173 24.79 -6.20 -33.13
C THR A 173 26.16 -5.51 -33.11
N SER A 174 26.83 -5.42 -31.96
CA SER A 174 28.10 -4.68 -31.77
C SER A 174 28.01 -3.19 -32.13
N VAL A 175 26.80 -2.64 -32.28
CA VAL A 175 26.56 -1.23 -32.61
C VAL A 175 26.28 -0.45 -31.33
N ASN A 176 27.04 0.62 -31.10
CA ASN A 176 26.86 1.48 -29.94
C ASN A 176 25.80 2.57 -30.22
N LEU A 177 24.56 2.35 -29.77
CA LEU A 177 23.43 3.28 -29.89
C LEU A 177 23.18 4.11 -28.62
N TRP A 178 24.23 4.66 -28.02
CA TRP A 178 24.08 5.47 -26.80
C TRP A 178 23.11 6.65 -26.96
N LEU A 179 22.95 7.16 -28.17
CA LEU A 179 22.00 8.24 -28.48
C LEU A 179 20.52 7.89 -28.17
N ILE A 180 20.16 6.62 -28.02
CA ILE A 180 18.80 6.19 -27.61
C ILE A 180 18.42 6.78 -26.23
N PHE A 181 19.39 7.00 -25.33
CA PHE A 181 19.12 7.61 -24.03
C PHE A 181 18.62 9.06 -24.13
N LEU A 182 18.94 9.75 -25.23
CA LEU A 182 18.47 11.11 -25.47
C LEU A 182 16.94 11.15 -25.68
N LEU A 183 16.33 10.05 -26.14
CA LEU A 183 14.86 9.91 -26.24
C LEU A 183 14.17 9.86 -24.88
N GLY A 184 14.89 9.43 -23.83
CA GLY A 184 14.37 9.38 -22.47
C GLY A 184 14.15 10.78 -21.86
N ILE A 185 14.92 11.78 -22.30
CA ILE A 185 14.90 13.13 -21.72
C ILE A 185 13.56 13.84 -21.99
N PRO A 186 13.06 13.95 -23.24
CA PRO A 186 11.74 14.53 -23.50
C PRO A 186 10.60 13.76 -22.81
N ALA A 187 10.67 12.43 -22.79
CA ALA A 187 9.66 11.59 -22.14
C ALA A 187 9.59 11.85 -20.62
N GLN A 188 10.74 11.97 -19.96
CA GLN A 188 10.82 12.30 -18.54
C GLN A 188 10.29 13.72 -18.26
N LEU A 189 10.64 14.70 -19.09
CA LEU A 189 10.13 16.07 -18.95
C LEU A 189 8.61 16.13 -19.11
N ALA A 190 8.06 15.45 -20.12
CA ALA A 190 6.61 15.36 -20.33
C ALA A 190 5.89 14.74 -19.11
N GLN A 191 6.47 13.68 -18.53
CA GLN A 191 5.93 13.04 -17.33
C GLN A 191 5.93 13.99 -16.11
N ILE A 192 7.01 14.74 -15.90
CA ILE A 192 7.12 15.71 -14.80
C ILE A 192 6.09 16.83 -14.98
N LEU A 193 5.94 17.37 -16.20
CA LEU A 193 4.94 18.39 -16.52
C LEU A 193 3.51 17.90 -16.29
N TRP A 194 3.21 16.65 -16.67
CA TRP A 194 1.90 16.03 -16.41
C TRP A 194 1.59 15.90 -14.92
N PHE A 195 2.59 15.65 -14.08
CA PHE A 195 2.40 15.60 -12.64
C PHE A 195 2.01 16.94 -12.03
N PHE A 196 2.66 18.03 -12.47
CA PHE A 196 2.39 19.37 -11.95
C PHE A 196 1.05 19.94 -12.43
N THR A 197 0.63 19.59 -13.66
CA THR A 197 -0.66 20.05 -14.23
C THR A 197 -1.88 19.35 -13.64
N LYS A 198 -1.71 18.16 -13.05
CA LYS A 198 -2.80 17.37 -12.46
C LYS A 198 -2.91 17.53 -10.93
N ARG A 199 -2.34 18.60 -10.39
CA ARG A 199 -2.40 18.95 -8.96
C ARG A 199 -3.74 19.60 -8.62
#